data_AF-A0A6G5R3V2-F1
#
_entry.id   AF-A0A6G5R3V2-F1
#
_cell.length_a   1.000
_cell.length_b   1.000
_cell.length_c   1.000
_cell.angle_alpha   90.00
_cell.angle_beta   90.00
_cell.angle_gamma   90.00
#
_symmetry.space_group_name_H-M   'P 1'
#
loop_
_entity.id
_entity.type
_entity.pdbx_description
1 polymer ?
#
loop_
_entity_poly.entity_id
_entity_poly.type
_entity_poly.pdbx_seq_one_letter_code
_entity_poly.pdbx_strand_id
1 'polypeptide(L)' 'MPETIWLNEFKIAVLNEDEESIERLIQNAPLIFDSIEELEEVATLTKDAEEIIQKRLEKLSLELKKLKDARNYISQYINE' A
#
# COMPACT_ATOMS: atom_id res chain seq x y z
N MET A 1 -13.66 0.67 -25.39
CA MET A 1 -13.66 -0.71 -24.86
C MET A 1 -14.09 -0.62 -23.41
N PRO A 2 -14.95 -1.52 -22.90
CA PRO A 2 -15.25 -1.54 -21.47
C PRO A 2 -14.00 -1.98 -20.70
N GLU A 3 -13.66 -1.28 -19.63
CA GLU A 3 -12.56 -1.65 -18.73
C GLU A 3 -12.82 -3.00 -18.06
N THR A 4 -11.75 -3.74 -17.77
CA THR A 4 -11.87 -5.02 -17.06
C THR A 4 -12.45 -4.80 -15.66
N ILE A 5 -13.21 -5.79 -15.16
CA ILE A 5 -13.76 -5.75 -13.79
C ILE A 5 -12.61 -5.59 -12.78
N TRP A 6 -11.50 -6.29 -13.03
CA TRP A 6 -10.30 -6.20 -12.21
C TRP A 6 -9.72 -4.78 -12.16
N LEU A 7 -9.59 -4.09 -13.31
CA LEU A 7 -9.07 -2.73 -13.35
C LEU A 7 -9.94 -1.75 -12.55
N ASN A 8 -11.26 -1.88 -12.68
CA ASN A 8 -12.20 -1.07 -11.92
C ASN A 8 -12.06 -1.32 -10.40
N GLU A 9 -11.97 -2.58 -9.97
CA GLU A 9 -11.73 -2.92 -8.58
C GLU A 9 -10.37 -2.36 -8.09
N PHE A 10 -9.34 -2.41 -8.93
CA PHE A 10 -8.01 -1.91 -8.59
C PHE A 10 -8.00 -0.38 -8.43
N LYS A 11 -8.67 0.35 -9.34
CA LYS A 11 -8.89 1.79 -9.20
C LYS A 11 -9.58 2.15 -7.89
N ILE A 12 -10.65 1.43 -7.55
CA ILE A 12 -11.40 1.66 -6.30
C ILE A 12 -10.50 1.39 -5.08
N ALA A 13 -9.73 0.31 -5.10
CA ALA A 13 -8.82 -0.04 -4.01
C ALA A 13 -7.73 1.03 -3.80
N VAL A 14 -7.12 1.51 -4.89
CA VAL A 14 -6.11 2.58 -4.85
C VAL A 14 -6.71 3.89 -4.37
N LEU A 15 -7.87 4.30 -4.90
CA LEU A 15 -8.57 5.52 -4.48
C LEU A 15 -8.93 5.54 -3.00
N ASN A 16 -9.31 4.39 -2.45
CA ASN A 16 -9.68 4.25 -1.05
C ASN A 16 -8.50 3.95 -0.13
N GLU A 17 -7.28 3.82 -0.69
CA GLU A 17 -6.09 3.34 0.03
C GLU A 17 -6.36 2.01 0.78
N ASP A 18 -7.16 1.12 0.19
CA ASP A 18 -7.51 -0.17 0.77
C ASP A 18 -6.40 -1.19 0.50
N GLU A 19 -5.47 -1.31 1.44
CA GLU A 19 -4.30 -2.20 1.33
C GLU A 19 -4.65 -3.66 1.11
N GLU A 20 -5.66 -4.17 1.80
CA GLU A 20 -6.02 -5.59 1.70
C GLU A 20 -6.54 -5.89 0.29
N SER A 21 -7.34 -4.97 -0.24
CA SER A 21 -7.80 -5.05 -1.63
C SER A 21 -6.67 -4.87 -2.63
N ILE A 22 -5.76 -3.91 -2.42
CA ILE A 22 -4.58 -3.68 -3.27
C ILE A 22 -3.71 -4.95 -3.33
N GLU A 23 -3.36 -5.52 -2.17
CA GLU A 23 -2.52 -6.73 -2.10
C GLU A 23 -3.20 -7.90 -2.81
N ARG A 24 -4.48 -8.15 -2.51
CA ARG A 24 -5.27 -9.20 -3.14
C ARG A 24 -5.31 -9.03 -4.65
N LEU A 25 -5.51 -7.82 -5.15
CA LEU A 25 -5.62 -7.55 -6.59
C LEU A 25 -4.28 -7.66 -7.31
N ILE A 26 -3.16 -7.25 -6.68
CA ILE A 26 -1.81 -7.44 -7.21
C ILE A 26 -1.48 -8.93 -7.33
N GLN A 27 -1.78 -9.74 -6.31
CA GLN A 27 -1.55 -11.20 -6.35
C GLN A 27 -2.36 -11.91 -7.43
N ASN A 28 -3.50 -11.32 -7.82
CA ASN A 28 -4.41 -11.85 -8.84
C ASN A 28 -4.42 -11.00 -10.12
N ALA A 29 -3.34 -10.27 -10.40
CA ALA A 29 -3.25 -9.41 -11.57
C ALA A 29 -3.40 -10.24 -12.87
N PRO A 30 -4.17 -9.76 -13.85
CA PRO A 30 -4.31 -10.45 -15.12
C PRO A 30 -2.98 -10.46 -15.88
N LEU A 31 -2.73 -11.57 -16.59
CA LEU A 31 -1.51 -11.74 -17.39
C LEU A 31 -1.61 -11.07 -18.77
N ILE A 32 -2.82 -10.75 -19.20
CA ILE A 32 -3.13 -10.18 -20.51
C ILE A 32 -4.10 -9.04 -20.29
N PHE A 33 -3.80 -7.90 -20.93
CA PHE A 33 -4.62 -6.70 -20.93
C PHE A 33 -5.11 -6.44 -22.35
N ASP A 34 -6.26 -5.77 -22.48
CA ASP A 34 -6.95 -5.63 -23.76
C ASP A 34 -6.32 -4.54 -24.64
N SER A 35 -5.57 -3.60 -24.05
CA SER A 35 -4.88 -2.54 -24.79
C SER A 35 -3.63 -1.99 -24.11
N ILE A 36 -2.86 -1.19 -24.85
CA ILE A 36 -1.68 -0.47 -24.33
C ILE A 36 -2.13 0.62 -23.35
N GLU A 37 -3.24 1.29 -23.61
CA GLU A 37 -3.80 2.30 -22.71
C GLU A 37 -4.19 1.69 -21.36
N GLU A 38 -4.75 0.47 -21.35
CA GLU A 38 -5.04 -0.25 -20.11
C GLU A 38 -3.73 -0.55 -19.34
N LEU A 39 -2.68 -0.97 -20.04
CA LEU A 39 -1.36 -1.21 -19.43
C LEU A 39 -0.75 0.06 -18.82
N GLU A 40 -0.84 1.19 -19.53
CA GLU A 40 -0.33 2.48 -19.04
C GLU A 40 -1.07 2.95 -17.78
N GLU A 41 -2.39 2.73 -17.74
CA GLU A 41 -3.21 3.04 -16.58
C GLU A 41 -2.86 2.14 -15.39
N VAL A 42 -2.73 0.83 -15.60
CA VAL A 42 -2.31 -0.12 -14.56
C VAL A 42 -0.93 0.23 -14.02
N ALA A 43 0.01 0.59 -14.89
CA ALA A 43 1.35 1.00 -14.47
C ALA A 43 1.31 2.25 -13.58
N THR A 44 0.46 3.22 -13.92
CA THR A 44 0.24 4.43 -13.11
C THR A 44 -0.36 4.08 -11.75
N LEU A 45 -1.45 3.30 -11.72
CA LEU A 45 -2.11 2.87 -10.49
C LEU A 45 -1.20 2.03 -9.59
N THR A 46 -0.31 1.22 -10.18
CA THR A 46 0.67 0.43 -9.43
C THR A 46 1.66 1.34 -8.70
N LYS A 47 2.09 2.43 -9.35
CA LYS A 47 2.96 3.43 -8.72
C LYS A 47 2.23 4.15 -7.59
N ASP A 48 0.97 4.52 -7.78
CA ASP A 48 0.17 5.14 -6.72
C ASP A 48 0.00 4.20 -5.52
N ALA A 49 -0.23 2.91 -5.77
CA ALA A 49 -0.28 1.87 -4.74
C ALA A 49 1.05 1.73 -3.97
N GLU A 50 2.20 1.78 -4.67
CA GLU A 50 3.52 1.77 -4.05
C GLU A 50 3.71 2.96 -3.10
N GLU A 51 3.31 4.17 -3.54
CA GLU A 51 3.40 5.38 -2.71
C GLU A 51 2.53 5.28 -1.45
N ILE A 52 1.34 4.69 -1.53
CA ILE A 52 0.45 4.46 -0.39
C ILE A 52 1.14 3.54 0.63
N ILE A 53 1.69 2.41 0.18
CA ILE A 53 2.38 1.44 1.04
C ILE A 53 3.61 2.08 1.68
N GLN A 54 4.39 2.86 0.92
CA GLN A 54 5.58 3.51 1.44
C GLN A 54 5.26 4.53 2.54
N LYS A 55 4.23 5.38 2.36
CA LYS A 55 3.77 6.32 3.39
C LYS A 55 3.38 5.60 4.69
N ARG A 56 2.76 4.42 4.58
CA ARG A 56 2.38 3.63 5.76
C ARG A 56 3.58 2.99 6.44
N LEU A 57 4.56 2.49 5.70
CA LEU A 57 5.83 2.01 6.26
C LEU A 57 6.56 3.11 7.04
N GLU A 58 6.59 4.33 6.52
CA GLU A 58 7.19 5.48 7.20
C GLU A 58 6.46 5.80 8.52
N LYS A 59 5.12 5.80 8.49
CA LYS A 59 4.30 6.01 9.69
C LYS A 59 4.54 4.93 10.74
N LEU A 60 4.56 3.66 10.34
CA LEU A 60 4.82 2.53 11.23
C LEU A 60 6.22 2.62 11.85
N SER A 61 7.23 2.98 11.06
CA SER A 61 8.60 3.20 11.53
C SER A 61 8.65 4.27 12.63
N LEU A 62 7.91 5.37 12.46
CA LEU A 62 7.81 6.42 13.46
C LEU A 62 7.13 5.94 14.75
N GLU A 63 6.05 5.16 14.63
CA GLU A 63 5.35 4.58 15.78
C GLU A 63 6.23 3.60 16.56
N LEU A 64 6.97 2.73 15.86
CA LEU A 64 7.94 1.82 16.46
C LEU A 64 9.06 2.57 17.18
N LYS A 65 9.54 3.68 16.61
CA LYS A 65 10.54 4.53 17.25
C LYS A 65 10.01 5.08 18.58
N LYS A 66 8.78 5.61 18.60
CA LYS A 66 8.14 6.10 19.84
C LYS A 66 8.04 5.01 20.91
N LEU A 67 7.64 3.80 20.52
CA LEU A 67 7.57 2.66 21.44
C LEU A 67 8.94 2.29 22.02
N LYS A 68 9.99 2.29 21.18
CA LYS A 68 11.36 2.04 21.61
C LYS A 68 11.85 3.10 22.59
N ASP A 69 11.57 4.37 22.32
CA ASP A 69 11.96 5.48 23.18
C ASP A 69 11.24 5.40 24.54
N ALA A 70 9.94 5.10 24.54
CA ALA A 70 9.17 4.88 25.76
C ALA A 70 9.71 3.71 26.60
N ARG A 71 10.05 2.58 25.95
CA ARG A 71 10.68 1.44 26.62
C ARG A 71 12.01 1.83 27.25
N ASN A 72 12.86 2.55 26.53
CA ASN A 72 14.17 2.97 27.03
C ASN A 72 14.03 3.89 28.25
N TYR A 73 13.07 4.83 28.21
CA TYR A 73 12.74 5.69 29.35
C TYR A 73 12.36 4.83 30.57
N ILE A 74 11.41 3.91 30.43
CA ILE A 74 10.99 3.02 31.52
C ILE A 74 12.18 2.22 32.08
N SER A 75 13.03 1.66 31.22
CA SER A 75 14.22 0.91 31.65
C SER A 75 15.27 1.75 32.36
N GLN A 76 15.36 3.05 32.06
CA GLN A 76 16.28 3.95 32.77
C GLN A 76 15.77 4.29 34.18
N TYR A 77 14.48 4.49 34.36
CA TYR A 77 13.89 4.87 35.65
C TYR A 77 13.61 3.70 36.61
N ILE A 78 13.51 2.46 36.11
CA ILE A 78 13.30 1.27 36.96
C ILE A 78 14.61 0.71 37.55
N ASN A 79 15.77 1.12 37.02
CA ASN A 79 17.09 0.71 37.52
C ASN A 79 17.74 1.75 38.46
N GLU A 80 16.99 2.78 38.87
CA GLU A 80 17.31 3.70 39.98
C GLU A 80 16.51 3.32 41.22
#